data_AF-A0A966URQ7-F1
#
_entry.id   AF-A0A966URQ7-F1
#
_cell.length_a   1.000
_cell.length_b   1.000
_cell.length_c   1.000
_cell.angle_alpha   90.00
_cell.angle_beta   90.00
_cell.angle_gamma   90.00
#
_symmetry.space_group_name_H-M   'P 1'
#
loop_
_entity.id
_entity.type
_entity.pdbx_description
1 polymer ?
#
loop_
_entity_poly.entity_id
_entity_poly.type
_entity_poly.pdbx_seq_one_letter_code
_entity_poly.pdbx_strand_id
1 'polypeptide(L)' 'MNKQLEEIKLGEQAAQILENPVYIDAIAKVKENIIATMSNSPIGDEKTHNRLVIALQLLNQINKQLTDVMQTGKLAA' A
#
# COMPACT_ATOMS: atom_id res chain seq x y z
N MET A 1 -1.65 20.92 21.33
CA MET A 1 -0.48 20.20 21.88
C MET A 1 -0.64 18.67 21.79
N ASN A 2 -1.75 18.07 22.24
CA ASN A 2 -1.90 16.60 22.19
C ASN A 2 -2.00 16.00 20.76
N LYS A 3 -2.68 16.68 19.83
CA LYS A 3 -2.88 16.18 18.45
C LYS A 3 -1.60 16.10 17.64
N GLN A 4 -0.72 17.11 17.75
CA GLN A 4 0.57 17.13 17.05
C GLN A 4 1.48 15.99 17.53
N LEU A 5 1.55 15.75 18.84
CA LEU A 5 2.32 14.64 19.40
C LEU A 5 1.79 13.27 18.95
N GLU A 6 0.48 13.16 18.73
CA GLU A 6 -0.14 11.94 18.19
C GLU A 6 0.20 11.75 16.71
N GLU A 7 0.13 12.80 15.90
CA GLU A 7 0.52 12.78 14.48
C GLU A 7 1.99 12.39 14.29
N ILE A 8 2.89 12.89 15.13
CA ILE A 8 4.31 12.52 15.13
C ILE A 8 4.46 11.01 15.41
N LYS A 9 3.84 10.51 16.50
CA LYS A 9 3.91 9.08 16.87
C LYS A 9 3.37 8.16 15.78
N LEU A 10 2.23 8.52 15.17
CA LEU A 10 1.66 7.76 14.07
C LEU A 10 2.56 7.77 12.84
N GLY A 11 3.22 8.90 12.54
CA GLY A 11 4.17 8.99 11.44
C GLY A 11 5.41 8.12 11.65
N GLU A 12 5.94 8.06 12.87
CA GLU A 12 7.05 7.16 13.25
C GLU A 12 6.65 5.69 13.10
N GLN A 13 5.46 5.31 13.56
CA GLN A 13 4.94 3.95 13.40
C GLN A 13 4.74 3.59 11.91
N ALA A 14 4.22 4.52 11.11
CA ALA A 14 4.08 4.32 9.68
C ALA A 14 5.44 4.15 8.99
N ALA A 15 6.46 4.91 9.39
CA ALA A 15 7.83 4.71 8.90
C ALA A 15 8.34 3.30 9.22
N GLN A 16 8.17 2.84 10.46
CA GLN A 16 8.57 1.49 10.88
C GLN A 16 7.88 0.39 10.07
N ILE A 17 6.59 0.56 9.76
CA ILE A 17 5.85 -0.40 8.92
C ILE A 17 6.40 -0.40 7.48
N LEU A 18 6.58 0.78 6.90
CA LEU A 18 7.06 0.93 5.52
C LEU A 18 8.49 0.42 5.32
N GLU A 19 9.32 0.49 6.35
CA GLU A 19 10.70 -0.02 6.35
C GLU A 19 10.77 -1.51 6.78
N ASN A 20 9.66 -2.08 7.24
CA ASN A 20 9.64 -3.46 7.70
C ASN A 20 9.81 -4.42 6.50
N PRO A 21 10.83 -5.29 6.50
CA PRO A 21 11.09 -6.19 5.37
C PRO A 21 9.94 -7.18 5.11
N VAL A 22 9.21 -7.60 6.15
CA VAL A 22 8.04 -8.48 6.01
C VAL A 22 6.89 -7.74 5.30
N TYR A 23 6.67 -6.48 5.63
CA TYR A 23 5.64 -5.67 4.97
C TYR A 23 6.00 -5.41 3.50
N ILE A 24 7.25 -5.03 3.22
CA ILE A 24 7.75 -4.79 1.86
C ILE A 24 7.58 -6.06 1.01
N ASP A 25 8.03 -7.21 1.51
CA ASP A 25 7.91 -8.50 0.82
C ASP A 25 6.44 -8.91 0.63
N ALA A 26 5.58 -8.70 1.63
CA ALA A 26 4.16 -9.01 1.51
C ALA A 26 3.46 -8.18 0.42
N ILE A 27 3.67 -6.86 0.38
CA ILE A 27 3.10 -5.98 -0.65
C ILE A 27 3.63 -6.38 -2.04
N ALA A 28 4.93 -6.65 -2.15
CA ALA A 28 5.55 -7.09 -3.40
C ALA A 28 4.95 -8.40 -3.91
N LYS A 29 4.86 -9.43 -3.06
CA LYS A 29 4.29 -10.74 -3.43
C LYS A 29 2.83 -10.66 -3.83
N VAL A 30 2.01 -9.89 -3.11
CA VAL A 30 0.60 -9.71 -3.47
C VAL A 30 0.48 -9.01 -4.83
N LYS A 31 1.30 -7.98 -5.08
CA LYS A 31 1.35 -7.30 -6.37
C LYS A 31 1.73 -8.24 -7.52
N GLU A 32 2.78 -9.02 -7.33
CA GLU A 32 3.26 -10.00 -8.31
C GLU A 32 2.18 -11.04 -8.62
N ASN A 33 1.49 -11.55 -7.60
CA ASN A 33 0.40 -12.52 -7.79
C ASN A 33 -0.78 -11.94 -8.58
N ILE A 34 -1.15 -10.68 -8.36
CA ILE A 34 -2.19 -10.00 -9.13
C ILE A 34 -1.77 -9.87 -10.60
N ILE A 35 -0.54 -9.43 -10.85
CA ILE A 35 -0.01 -9.27 -12.22
C ILE A 35 0.08 -10.63 -12.93
N ALA A 36 0.60 -11.66 -12.26
CA ALA A 36 0.68 -13.01 -12.81
C ALA A 36 -0.71 -13.57 -13.15
N THR A 37 -1.70 -13.34 -12.28
CA THR A 37 -3.10 -13.74 -12.55
C THR A 37 -3.65 -13.02 -13.78
N MET A 38 -3.34 -11.74 -13.94
CA MET A 38 -3.76 -10.94 -15.09
C MET A 38 -3.08 -11.37 -16.40
N SER A 39 -1.82 -11.81 -16.35
CA SER A 39 -1.11 -12.34 -17.51
C SER A 39 -1.62 -13.73 -17.93
N ASN A 40 -2.16 -14.50 -16.98
CA ASN A 40 -2.70 -15.83 -17.22
C ASN A 40 -4.21 -15.84 -17.52
N SER A 41 -4.92 -14.72 -17.37
CA SER A 41 -6.34 -14.65 -17.66
C SER A 41 -6.61 -14.63 -19.17
N PRO A 42 -7.70 -15.25 -19.65
CA PRO A 42 -8.06 -15.20 -21.07
C PRO A 42 -8.23 -13.76 -21.55
N ILE A 43 -7.68 -13.44 -22.73
CA ILE A 43 -7.68 -12.09 -23.34
C ILE A 43 -9.09 -11.49 -23.49
N GLY A 44 -10.13 -12.34 -23.58
CA GLY A 44 -11.53 -11.91 -23.68
C GLY A 44 -12.27 -11.73 -22.34
N ASP A 45 -11.65 -12.01 -21.20
CA ASP A 45 -12.28 -11.87 -19.88
C ASP A 45 -12.06 -10.48 -19.28
N GLU A 46 -12.64 -9.47 -19.94
CA GLU A 46 -12.56 -8.06 -19.53
C GLU A 46 -13.02 -7.84 -18.08
N LYS A 47 -13.97 -8.65 -17.60
CA LYS A 47 -14.48 -8.57 -16.23
C LYS A 47 -13.41 -8.94 -15.22
N THR A 48 -12.66 -10.01 -15.47
CA THR A 48 -11.53 -10.42 -14.63
C THR A 48 -10.40 -9.40 -14.69
N HIS A 49 -10.04 -8.92 -15.88
CA HIS A 49 -9.02 -7.87 -16.04
C HIS A 49 -9.37 -6.61 -15.23
N ASN A 50 -10.59 -6.10 -15.34
CA ASN A 50 -11.04 -4.92 -14.59
C ASN A 50 -10.96 -5.14 -13.07
N ARG A 51 -11.35 -6.32 -12.58
CA ARG A 51 -11.27 -6.65 -11.15
C ARG A 51 -9.83 -6.70 -10.65
N LEU A 52 -8.92 -7.27 -11.45
CA LEU A 52 -7.49 -7.34 -11.11
C LEU A 52 -6.83 -5.96 -11.11
N VAL A 53 -7.22 -5.08 -12.04
CA VAL A 53 -6.78 -3.68 -12.05
C VAL A 53 -7.26 -2.96 -10.79
N ILE A 54 -8.53 -3.12 -10.40
CA ILE A 54 -9.06 -2.53 -9.16
C ILE A 54 -8.30 -3.07 -7.93
N ALA A 55 -8.04 -4.38 -7.87
CA ALA A 55 -7.26 -4.97 -6.79
C ALA A 55 -5.85 -4.37 -6.69
N LEU A 56 -5.18 -4.16 -7.82
CA LEU A 56 -3.88 -3.52 -7.88
C LEU A 56 -3.94 -2.05 -7.42
N GLN A 57 -4.98 -1.32 -7.82
CA GLN A 57 -5.21 0.06 -7.38
C GLN A 57 -5.42 0.13 -5.86
N LEU A 58 -6.22 -0.77 -5.29
CA LEU A 58 -6.46 -0.83 -3.85
C LEU A 58 -5.17 -1.15 -3.07
N LEU A 59 -4.37 -2.11 -3.55
CA LEU A 59 -3.07 -2.43 -2.94
C LEU A 59 -2.15 -1.19 -2.91
N ASN A 60 -2.06 -0.47 -4.02
CA ASN A 60 -1.28 0.76 -4.10
C ASN A 60 -1.84 1.87 -3.17
N GLN A 61 -3.15 1.99 -3.04
CA GLN A 61 -3.79 2.95 -2.15
C GLN A 61 -3.49 2.67 -0.67
N ILE A 62 -3.47 1.40 -0.25
CA ILE A 62 -3.08 1.01 1.12
C ILE A 62 -1.65 1.48 1.41
N ASN A 63 -0.72 1.17 0.50
CA ASN A 63 0.68 1.57 0.67
C ASN A 63 0.85 3.09 0.65
N LYS A 64 0.09 3.79 -0.21
CA LYS A 64 0.06 5.25 -0.25
C LYS A 64 -0.47 5.84 1.05
N GLN A 65 -1.55 5.31 1.61
CA GLN A 65 -2.12 5.82 2.86
C GLN A 65 -1.10 5.75 4.01
N LEU A 66 -0.33 4.66 4.12
CA LEU A 66 0.75 4.55 5.09
C LEU A 66 1.86 5.59 4.83
N THR A 67 2.19 5.82 3.56
CA THR A 67 3.17 6.84 3.16
C THR A 67 2.69 8.24 3.52
N ASP A 68 1.41 8.55 3.31
CA ASP A 68 0.81 9.85 3.61
C ASP A 68 0.77 10.10 5.13
N VAL A 69 0.47 9.08 5.95
CA VAL A 69 0.55 9.16 7.42
C VAL A 69 1.98 9.41 7.88
N MET A 70 2.96 8.68 7.33
CA MET A 70 4.38 8.91 7.62
C MET A 70 4.79 10.36 7.29
N GLN A 71 4.41 10.85 6.11
CA GLN A 71 4.73 12.22 5.69
C GLN A 71 4.07 13.25 6.61
N THR A 72 2.82 13.03 7.01
CA THR A 72 2.10 13.91 7.92
C THR A 72 2.83 14.02 9.26
N GLY A 73 3.25 12.91 9.86
CA GLY A 73 4.01 12.94 11.10
C GLY A 73 5.40 13.56 10.97
N LYS A 74 6.08 13.39 9.82
CA LYS A 74 7.35 14.08 9.53
C LYS A 74 7.20 15.59 9.44
N LEU A 75 6.07 16.09 8.94
CA LEU A 75 5.78 17.52 8.84
C LEU A 75 5.32 18.12 10.18
N ALA A 76 4.82 17.30 11.10
CA ALA A 76 4.37 17.71 12.41
C ALA A 76 5.48 17.76 13.48
N ALA A 77 6.62 17.11 13.22
CA ALA A 77 7.82 17.06 14.08
C ALA A 77 8.68 18.32 13.97
#